data_AF-A0A450SA92-F1
#
_entry.id   AF-A0A450SA92-F1
#
_cell.length_a   1.000
_cell.length_b   1.000
_cell.length_c   1.000
_cell.angle_alpha   90.00
_cell.angle_beta   90.00
_cell.angle_gamma   90.00
#
_symmetry.space_group_name_H-M   'P 1'
#
loop_
_entity.id
_entity.type
_entity.pdbx_description
1 polymer ?
#
loop_
_entity_poly.entity_id
_entity_poly.type
_entity_poly.pdbx_seq_one_letter_code
_entity_poly.pdbx_strand_id
1 'polypeptide(L)' 'MTISIQLQPEIEKRLFSLADRTNRPVVPFLREIIERGLDDLEDGFAASEILQRVDKGREKTHSTHEVRIALGLGN' A
#
# COMPACT_ATOMS: atom_id res chain seq x y z
N MET A 1 8.10 0.44 -23.12
CA MET A 1 9.40 0.16 -22.47
C MET A 1 9.33 -1.25 -21.90
N THR A 2 10.40 -2.03 -21.98
CA THR A 2 10.46 -3.38 -21.39
C THR A 2 11.44 -3.34 -20.22
N ILE A 3 11.01 -3.84 -19.06
CA ILE A 3 11.84 -3.95 -17.87
C ILE A 3 12.02 -5.45 -17.59
N SER A 4 13.27 -5.88 -17.43
CA SER A 4 13.60 -7.26 -17.03
C SER A 4 14.01 -7.24 -15.57
N ILE A 5 13.37 -8.08 -14.76
CA ILE A 5 13.64 -8.22 -13.32
C ILE A 5 14.02 -9.67 -13.03
N GLN A 6 15.00 -9.88 -12.16
CA GLN A 6 15.30 -11.19 -11.61
C GLN A 6 14.60 -11.33 -10.26
N LEU A 7 13.76 -12.34 -10.13
CA LEU A 7 13.06 -12.64 -8.90
C LEU A 7 13.82 -13.72 -8.12
N GLN A 8 13.73 -13.66 -6.78
CA GLN A 8 14.22 -14.76 -5.96
C GLN A 8 13.35 -16.02 -6.22
N PRO A 9 13.92 -17.23 -6.20
CA PRO A 9 13.19 -18.47 -6.50
C PRO A 9 11.91 -18.65 -5.68
N GLU A 10 11.93 -18.22 -4.41
CA GLU A 10 10.79 -18.29 -3.50
C GLU A 10 9.65 -17.37 -3.95
N ILE A 11 9.97 -16.19 -4.48
CA ILE A 11 8.99 -15.22 -4.98
C ILE A 11 8.40 -15.70 -6.30
N GLU A 12 9.21 -16.23 -7.21
CA GLU A 12 8.70 -16.83 -8.45
C GLU A 12 7.71 -17.95 -8.14
N LYS A 13 8.07 -18.88 -7.25
CA LYS A 13 7.20 -19.99 -6.85
C LYS A 13 5.87 -19.49 -6.29
N ARG A 14 5.88 -18.45 -5.45
CA ARG A 14 4.66 -17.82 -4.91
C ARG A 14 3.82 -17.19 -6.02
N LEU A 15 4.45 -16.47 -6.95
CA LEU A 15 3.77 -15.83 -8.08
C LEU A 15 3.08 -16.86 -8.97
N PHE A 16 3.80 -17.91 -9.38
CA PHE A 16 3.25 -19.00 -10.18
C PHE A 16 2.10 -19.72 -9.46
N SER A 17 2.26 -20.02 -8.17
CA SER A 17 1.20 -20.66 -7.39
C SER A 17 -0.06 -19.80 -7.26
N LEU A 18 0.07 -18.48 -7.16
CA LEU A 18 -1.06 -17.58 -7.04
C LEU A 18 -1.78 -17.38 -8.39
N ALA A 19 -1.02 -17.31 -9.48
CA ALA A 19 -1.57 -17.27 -10.84
C ALA A 19 -2.36 -18.55 -11.17
N ASP A 20 -1.80 -19.72 -10.83
CA ASP A 20 -2.42 -21.03 -11.03
C ASP A 20 -3.75 -21.16 -10.26
N ARG A 21 -3.76 -20.78 -8.98
CA ARG A 21 -4.98 -20.77 -8.14
C ARG A 21 -6.10 -19.89 -8.68
N THR A 22 -5.76 -18.82 -9.38
CA THR A 22 -6.74 -17.91 -9.98
C THR A 22 -7.09 -18.28 -11.42
N ASN A 23 -6.47 -19.33 -11.96
CA ASN A 23 -6.55 -19.74 -13.36
C ASN A 23 -6.22 -18.57 -14.32
N ARG A 24 -5.19 -17.78 -13.97
CA ARG A 24 -4.76 -16.61 -14.73
C ARG A 24 -3.33 -16.78 -15.26
N PRO A 25 -3.01 -16.23 -16.44
CA PRO A 25 -1.63 -16.19 -16.92
C PRO A 25 -0.76 -15.30 -16.03
N VAL A 26 0.50 -15.69 -15.85
CA VAL A 26 1.45 -15.05 -14.91
C VAL A 26 1.77 -13.61 -15.30
N VAL A 27 1.94 -13.31 -16.58
CA VAL A 27 2.34 -11.97 -17.06
C VAL A 27 1.30 -10.88 -16.75
N PRO A 28 0.01 -11.00 -17.15
CA PRO A 28 -0.99 -10.01 -16.80
C PRO A 28 -1.24 -9.94 -15.29
N PHE A 29 -1.06 -11.06 -14.58
CA PHE A 29 -1.17 -11.08 -13.11
C PHE A 29 -0.03 -10.33 -12.42
N LEU A 30 1.21 -10.47 -12.91
CA LEU A 30 2.36 -9.72 -12.43
C LEU A 30 2.20 -8.21 -12.67
N ARG A 31 1.63 -7.81 -13.81
CA ARG A 31 1.33 -6.40 -14.08
C ARG A 31 0.39 -5.82 -13.02
N GLU A 32 -0.70 -6.52 -12.72
CA GLU A 32 -1.67 -6.09 -11.71
C GLU A 32 -1.04 -6.00 -10.30
N ILE A 33 -0.15 -6.93 -9.94
CA ILE A 33 0.59 -6.85 -8.68
C ILE A 33 1.47 -5.61 -8.64
N ILE A 34 2.15 -5.27 -9.74
CA ILE A 34 3.00 -4.09 -9.81
C ILE A 34 2.16 -2.82 -9.69
N GLU A 35 1.05 -2.73 -10.41
CA GLU A 35 0.14 -1.57 -10.37
C GLU A 35 -0.39 -1.34 -8.95
N ARG A 36 -0.92 -2.38 -8.30
CA ARG A 36 -1.39 -2.28 -6.91
C ARG A 36 -0.26 -2.00 -5.91
N GLY A 37 0.90 -2.60 -6.13
CA GLY A 37 2.07 -2.37 -5.28
C GLY A 37 2.57 -0.92 -5.38
N LEU A 38 2.41 -0.26 -6.53
CA LEU A 38 2.69 1.16 -6.67
C LEU A 38 1.71 2.00 -5.87
N ASP A 39 0.41 1.73 -5.98
CA ASP A 39 -0.63 2.44 -5.20
C ASP A 39 -0.35 2.34 -3.69
N ASP A 40 -0.07 1.13 -3.18
CA ASP A 40 0.24 0.88 -1.77
C ASP A 40 1.52 1.63 -1.32
N LEU A 41 2.55 1.69 -2.18
CA LEU A 41 3.79 2.39 -1.89
C LEU A 41 3.59 3.91 -1.87
N GLU A 42 2.85 4.45 -2.83
CA GLU A 42 2.54 5.88 -2.92
C GLU A 42 1.74 6.35 -1.70
N ASP A 43 0.72 5.58 -1.29
CA ASP A 43 -0.03 5.82 -0.06
C ASP A 43 0.88 5.76 1.19
N GLY A 44 1.76 4.77 1.25
CA GLY A 44 2.73 4.63 2.34
C GLY A 44 3.71 5.81 2.43
N PHE A 45 4.20 6.31 1.30
CA PHE A 45 5.06 7.49 1.25
C PHE A 45 4.29 8.75 1.68
N ALA A 46 3.08 8.97 1.16
CA ALA A 46 2.25 10.11 1.53
C ALA A 46 1.95 10.12 3.04
N ALA A 47 1.61 8.97 3.62
CA ALA A 47 1.41 8.82 5.06
C ALA A 47 2.68 9.12 5.86
N SER A 48 3.84 8.64 5.41
CA SER A 48 5.13 8.90 6.05
C SER A 48 5.50 10.38 6.04
N GLU A 49 5.23 11.08 4.94
CA GLU A 49 5.42 12.53 4.85
C GLU A 49 4.50 13.30 5.81
N ILE A 50 3.23 12.91 5.92
CA ILE A 50 2.29 13.48 6.88
C ILE A 50 2.81 13.29 8.31
N LEU A 51 3.24 12.08 8.67
CA LEU A 51 3.80 11.79 9.99
C LEU A 51 5.00 12.69 10.32
N GLN A 52 5.93 12.87 9.37
CA GLN A 52 7.04 13.79 9.58
C GLN A 52 6.61 15.23 9.82
N ARG A 53 5.52 15.69 9.20
CA ARG A 53 5.00 17.05 9.43
C ARG A 53 4.27 17.15 10.75
N VAL A 54 3.56 16.11 11.19
CA VAL A 54 3.00 15.98 12.55
C VAL A 54 4.11 16.10 13.60
N ASP A 55 5.19 15.33 13.47
CA ASP A 55 6.33 15.37 14.41
C ASP A 55 7.00 16.75 14.47
N LYS A 56 7.01 17.48 13.34
CA LYS A 56 7.53 18.85 13.25
C LYS A 56 6.52 19.92 13.70
N GLY A 57 5.33 19.54 14.16
CA GLY A 57 4.26 20.47 14.55
C GLY A 57 3.71 21.30 13.39
N ARG A 58 3.87 20.84 12.14
CA ARG A 58 3.45 21.53 10.91
C ARG A 58 2.12 21.02 10.36
N GLU A 59 1.54 20.00 11.00
CA GLU A 59 0.21 19.50 10.68
C GLU A 59 -0.78 19.80 11.79
N LYS A 60 -2.03 20.06 11.41
CA LYS A 60 -3.10 20.25 12.37
C LYS A 60 -3.48 18.89 12.96
N THR A 61 -3.24 18.72 14.25
CA THR A 61 -3.66 17.53 15.00
C THR A 61 -4.91 17.81 15.82
N HIS A 62 -5.74 16.79 16.00
CA HIS A 62 -6.94 16.85 16.85
C HIS A 62 -6.81 15.87 18.01
N SER A 63 -7.36 16.21 19.17
CA SER A 63 -7.40 15.27 20.27
C SER A 63 -8.42 14.16 19.98
N THR A 64 -8.19 12.96 20.52
CA THR A 64 -9.15 11.87 20.33
C THR A 64 -10.54 12.20 20.90
N HIS A 65 -10.62 13.06 21.92
CA HIS A 65 -11.90 13.51 22.46
C HIS A 65 -12.66 14.39 21.45
N GLU A 66 -12.00 15.39 20.85
CA GLU A 66 -12.58 16.25 19.82
C GLU A 66 -13.10 15.44 18.63
N VAL A 67 -12.30 14.49 18.15
CA VAL A 67 -12.67 13.63 17.01
C VAL A 67 -13.88 12.75 17.34
N ARG A 68 -13.93 12.16 18.54
CA ARG A 68 -15.08 11.33 18.95
C ARG A 68 -16.38 12.14 19.04
N ILE A 69 -16.32 13.35 19.60
CA ILE A 69 -17.49 14.25 19.65
C ILE A 69 -17.94 14.61 18.23
N ALA A 70 -17.01 14.99 17.35
CA ALA A 70 -17.32 15.34 15.96
C ALA A 70 -17.95 14.18 15.15
N LEU A 71 -17.59 12.94 15.47
CA LEU A 71 -18.15 11.74 14.84
C LEU A 71 -19.42 11.21 15.51
N GLY A 72 -19.93 11.86 16.57
CA GLY A 72 -21.08 11.37 17.34
C GLY A 72 -20.80 10.10 18.15
N LEU A 73 -19.52 9.83 18.43
CA LEU A 73 -19.03 8.68 19.19
C LEU A 73 -18.65 9.05 20.63
N GLY A 74 -18.85 10.32 21.03
CA GLY A 74 -18.64 10.78 22.40
C GLY A 74 -19.95 10.83 23.16
N ASN A 75 -20.01 10.13 24.30
CA ASN A 75 -20.98 10.42 25.35
C ASN A 75 -20.58 11.70 26.10
#